data_AF-A0A935JDI4-F1
#
_entry.id   AF-A0A935JDI4-F1
#
_cell.length_a   1.000
_cell.length_b   1.000
_cell.length_c   1.000
_cell.angle_alpha   90.00
_cell.angle_beta   90.00
_cell.angle_gamma   90.00
#
_symmetry.space_group_name_H-M   'P 1'
#
loop_
_entity.id
_entity.type
_entity.pdbx_description
1 polymer ?
#
loop_
_entity_poly.entity_id
_entity_poly.type
_entity_poly.pdbx_seq_one_letter_code
_entity_poly.pdbx_strand_id
1 'polypeptide(L)'
;MSWYDARQMHYPKSVAVTWQTSFDQLSTPARQLLQCLAWLSPAPVPETLLEVSLVDSDNAIDLFAALAELESYSLVSRGDNPSFTVHRLVQEVTRR
;
A
#
# COMPACT_ATOMS: atom_id res chain seq x y z
N MET A 1 3.62 -1.55 22.12
CA MET A 1 2.75 -2.48 21.38
C MET A 1 1.28 -2.23 21.71
N SER A 2 0.66 -1.18 21.16
CA SER A 2 -0.77 -0.88 21.37
C SER A 2 -1.38 -0.26 20.12
N TRP A 3 -1.06 -0.82 18.95
CA TRP A 3 -1.56 -0.31 17.66
C TRP A 3 -2.93 -0.89 17.29
N TYR A 4 -3.32 -2.01 17.91
CA TYR A 4 -4.57 -2.71 17.66
C TYR A 4 -5.65 -2.25 18.65
N ASP A 5 -6.64 -1.51 18.16
CA ASP A 5 -7.82 -1.15 18.92
C ASP A 5 -9.06 -1.82 18.30
N ALA A 6 -9.50 -2.92 18.92
CA ALA A 6 -10.63 -3.71 18.46
C ALA A 6 -11.95 -2.92 18.39
N ARG A 7 -12.02 -1.75 19.03
CA ARG A 7 -13.21 -0.88 19.01
C ARG A 7 -13.25 0.04 17.78
N GLN A 8 -12.12 0.29 17.13
CA GLN A 8 -12.02 1.06 15.89
C GLN A 8 -11.74 0.17 14.68
N MET A 9 -11.04 -0.94 14.89
CA MET A 9 -10.63 -1.87 13.84
C MET A 9 -11.67 -2.98 13.71
N HIS A 10 -12.51 -2.91 12.67
CA HIS A 10 -13.50 -3.94 12.33
C HIS A 10 -12.88 -5.26 11.84
N TYR A 11 -11.61 -5.54 12.14
CA TYR A 11 -10.87 -6.70 11.66
C TYR A 11 -10.14 -7.44 12.79
N PRO A 12 -9.95 -8.77 12.67
CA PRO A 12 -9.23 -9.56 13.65
C PRO A 12 -7.75 -9.16 13.72
N LYS A 13 -7.18 -9.17 14.93
CA LYS A 13 -5.74 -8.94 15.17
C LYS A 13 -4.84 -9.84 14.32
N SER A 14 -5.27 -11.07 14.06
CA SER A 14 -4.53 -12.03 13.23
C SER A 14 -4.30 -11.52 11.81
N VAL A 15 -5.32 -10.91 11.18
CA VAL A 15 -5.21 -10.32 9.83
C VAL A 15 -4.17 -9.21 9.82
N ALA A 16 -4.19 -8.38 10.86
CA ALA A 16 -3.30 -7.25 11.02
C ALA A 16 -1.82 -7.69 11.21
N VAL A 17 -1.59 -8.80 11.95
CA VAL A 17 -0.25 -9.40 12.12
C VAL A 17 0.26 -10.03 10.82
N THR A 18 -0.58 -10.79 10.11
CA THR A 18 -0.20 -11.36 8.80
C THR A 18 0.18 -10.26 7.80
N TRP A 19 -0.55 -9.15 7.84
CA TRP A 19 -0.25 -7.96 7.05
C TRP A 19 1.09 -7.32 7.37
N GLN A 20 1.41 -7.17 8.66
CA GLN A 20 2.69 -6.61 9.09
C GLN A 20 3.86 -7.45 8.60
N THR A 21 3.75 -8.78 8.65
CA THR A 21 4.78 -9.69 8.12
C THR A 21 4.96 -9.56 6.60
N SER A 22 3.87 -9.31 5.86
CA SER A 22 3.96 -9.03 4.41
C SER A 22 4.60 -7.66 4.15
N PHE A 23 4.25 -6.64 4.94
CA PHE A 23 4.84 -5.30 4.85
C PHE A 23 6.35 -5.31 5.13
N ASP A 24 6.81 -6.09 6.10
CA ASP A 24 8.24 -6.22 6.42
C ASP A 24 9.04 -6.91 5.31
N GLN A 25 8.38 -7.72 4.47
CA GLN A 25 9.01 -8.36 3.31
C GLN A 25 9.09 -7.46 2.07
N LEU A 26 8.39 -6.32 2.07
CA LEU A 26 8.41 -5.40 0.94
C LEU A 26 9.78 -4.74 0.75
N SER A 27 10.13 -4.55 -0.52
CA SER A 27 11.26 -3.72 -0.92
C SER A 27 11.09 -2.28 -0.41
N THR A 28 12.21 -1.57 -0.27
CA THR A 28 12.21 -0.14 0.08
C THR A 28 11.30 0.70 -0.84
N PRO A 29 11.37 0.57 -2.19
CA PRO A 29 10.48 1.33 -3.07
C PRO A 29 9.01 0.97 -2.92
N ALA A 30 8.67 -0.32 -2.73
CA ALA A 30 7.28 -0.73 -2.47
C ALA A 30 6.74 -0.14 -1.17
N ARG A 31 7.55 -0.07 -0.11
CA ARG A 31 7.18 0.59 1.15
C ARG A 31 6.96 2.09 0.98
N GLN A 32 7.84 2.78 0.27
CA GLN A 32 7.69 4.21 0.00
C GLN A 32 6.42 4.50 -0.81
N LEU A 33 6.17 3.71 -1.85
CA LEU A 33 4.93 3.80 -2.62
C LEU A 33 3.72 3.57 -1.72
N LEU A 34 3.71 2.51 -0.91
CA LEU A 34 2.59 2.24 0.00
C LEU A 34 2.37 3.37 1.00
N GLN A 35 3.44 3.99 1.50
CA GLN A 35 3.35 5.14 2.39
C GLN A 35 2.69 6.34 1.72
N CYS A 36 3.01 6.62 0.45
CA CYS A 36 2.34 7.66 -0.34
C CYS A 36 0.86 7.32 -0.59
N LEU A 37 0.59 6.09 -1.02
CA LEU A 37 -0.76 5.61 -1.30
C LEU A 37 -1.66 5.54 -0.06
N ALA A 38 -1.07 5.34 1.11
CA ALA A 38 -1.79 5.34 2.38
C ALA A 38 -2.54 6.65 2.58
N TRP A 39 -1.99 7.80 2.17
CA TRP A 39 -2.62 9.11 2.32
C TRP A 39 -3.73 9.40 1.30
N LEU A 40 -3.83 8.61 0.23
CA LEU A 40 -4.89 8.75 -0.76
C LEU A 40 -6.24 8.26 -0.23
N SER A 41 -7.33 8.74 -0.84
CA SER A 41 -8.68 8.24 -0.56
C SER A 41 -8.78 6.73 -0.83
N PRO A 42 -9.67 5.99 -0.16
CA PRO A 42 -9.98 4.59 -0.51
C PRO A 42 -10.69 4.46 -1.87
N ALA A 43 -10.94 5.56 -2.57
CA ALA A 43 -11.42 5.55 -3.95
C ALA A 43 -10.38 4.93 -4.91
N PRO A 44 -10.81 4.36 -6.04
CA PRO A 44 -9.90 3.86 -7.07
C PRO A 44 -8.92 4.96 -7.50
N VAL A 45 -7.63 4.66 -7.39
CA VAL A 45 -6.54 5.55 -7.75
C VAL A 45 -6.12 5.22 -9.19
N PRO A 46 -6.09 6.19 -10.11
CA PRO A 46 -5.69 5.92 -11.49
C PRO A 46 -4.19 5.60 -11.58
N GLU A 47 -3.83 4.60 -12.39
CA GLU A 47 -2.44 4.18 -12.64
C GLU A 47 -1.59 5.30 -13.25
N THR A 48 -2.21 6.30 -13.88
CA THR A 48 -1.53 7.49 -14.40
C THR A 48 -0.79 8.29 -13.33
N LEU A 49 -1.13 8.13 -12.03
CA LEU A 49 -0.35 8.74 -10.95
C LEU A 49 1.03 8.11 -10.77
N LEU A 50 1.21 6.87 -11.22
CA LEU A 50 2.48 6.14 -11.16
C LEU A 50 3.39 6.48 -12.34
N GLU A 51 2.88 7.18 -13.35
CA GLU A 51 3.70 7.75 -14.43
C GLU A 51 4.55 8.93 -13.93
N VAL A 52 4.19 9.50 -12.77
CA VAL A 52 4.98 10.55 -12.13
C VAL A 52 6.21 9.92 -11.51
N SER A 53 7.36 10.13 -12.16
CA SER A 53 8.64 9.74 -11.57
C SER A 53 8.81 10.47 -10.23
N LEU A 54 9.00 9.73 -9.13
CA LEU A 54 9.48 10.31 -7.88
C LEU A 54 10.93 10.69 -8.12
N VAL A 55 11.12 11.93 -8.59
CA VAL A 55 12.43 12.52 -8.92
C VAL A 55 13.16 12.87 -7.63
N ASP A 56 13.50 11.87 -6.83
CA ASP A 56 14.34 12.09 -5.67
C ASP A 56 15.27 10.88 -5.50
N SER A 57 16.51 11.07 -5.96
CA SER A 57 17.65 10.14 -5.99
C SER A 57 17.92 9.46 -7.33
N ASP A 58 19.21 9.30 -7.65
CA ASP A 58 19.87 8.70 -8.83
C ASP A 58 19.39 7.30 -9.29
N ASN A 59 18.32 6.78 -8.69
CA ASN A 59 17.69 5.51 -9.00
C ASN A 59 16.22 5.77 -9.29
N ALA A 60 15.86 5.86 -10.58
CA ALA A 60 14.47 5.96 -10.98
C ALA A 60 13.69 4.79 -10.36
N ILE A 61 12.83 5.09 -9.39
CA ILE A 61 11.98 4.08 -8.76
C ILE A 61 10.93 3.69 -9.80
N ASP A 62 10.96 2.44 -10.23
CA ASP A 62 9.89 1.87 -11.04
C ASP A 62 8.65 1.66 -10.15
N LEU A 63 7.77 2.65 -10.17
CA LEU A 63 6.52 2.62 -9.40
C LEU A 63 5.57 1.51 -9.87
N PHE A 64 5.66 1.08 -11.13
CA PHE A 64 4.87 -0.04 -11.63
C PHE A 64 5.40 -1.38 -11.12
N ALA A 65 6.72 -1.54 -11.04
CA ALA A 65 7.33 -2.71 -10.39
C ALA A 65 6.97 -2.77 -8.90
N ALA A 66 7.01 -1.63 -8.21
CA ALA A 66 6.58 -1.52 -6.82
C ALA A 66 5.08 -1.84 -6.67
N LEU A 67 4.22 -1.36 -7.55
CA LEU A 67 2.78 -1.70 -7.54
C LEU A 67 2.56 -3.20 -7.75
N ALA A 68 3.27 -3.82 -8.69
CA ALA A 68 3.18 -5.25 -8.95
C ALA A 68 3.62 -6.08 -7.73
N GLU A 69 4.65 -5.63 -7.02
CA GLU A 69 5.07 -6.25 -5.76
C GLU A 69 3.96 -6.16 -4.71
N LEU A 70 3.36 -4.98 -4.52
CA LEU A 70 2.25 -4.81 -3.59
C LEU A 70 1.04 -5.68 -3.96
N GLU A 71 0.75 -5.85 -5.25
CA GLU A 71 -0.32 -6.75 -5.72
C GLU A 71 -0.01 -8.22 -5.39
N SER A 72 1.25 -8.64 -5.52
CA SER A 72 1.66 -10.02 -5.20
C SER A 72 1.38 -10.42 -3.74
N TYR A 73 1.45 -9.44 -2.84
CA TYR A 73 1.12 -9.60 -1.42
C TYR A 73 -0.35 -9.30 -1.11
N SER A 74 -1.21 -9.12 -2.12
CA SER A 74 -2.63 -8.75 -1.99
C SER A 74 -2.85 -7.43 -1.22
N LEU A 75 -1.93 -6.49 -1.37
CA LEU A 75 -1.95 -5.19 -0.69
C LEU A 75 -2.76 -4.12 -1.45
N VAL A 76 -2.75 -4.26 -2.77
CA VAL A 76 -3.52 -3.48 -3.74
C VAL A 76 -4.22 -4.46 -4.68
N SER A 77 -5.35 -4.01 -5.22
CA SER A 77 -6.10 -4.72 -6.24
C SER A 77 -6.25 -3.82 -7.46
N ARG A 78 -5.81 -4.30 -8.63
CA ARG A 78 -6.06 -3.65 -9.91
C ARG A 78 -7.49 -3.90 -10.37
N GLY A 79 -8.14 -2.85 -10.87
CA GLY A 79 -9.48 -2.91 -11.45
C GLY A 79 -9.46 -3.12 -12.97
N ASP A 80 -10.64 -3.17 -13.56
CA ASP A 80 -10.82 -3.33 -15.02
C ASP A 80 -10.39 -2.10 -15.83
N ASN A 81 -10.39 -0.92 -15.21
CA ASN A 81 -9.81 0.32 -15.75
C ASN A 81 -8.39 0.49 -15.20
N PRO A 82 -7.49 1.26 -15.87
CA PRO A 82 -6.12 1.54 -15.41
C PRO A 82 -6.12 2.31 -14.08
N SER A 83 -6.45 1.59 -13.02
CA SER A 83 -6.75 2.07 -11.70
C SER A 83 -6.59 0.93 -10.71
N PHE A 84 -6.10 1.26 -9.53
CA PHE A 84 -5.90 0.32 -8.45
C PHE A 84 -6.57 0.83 -7.17
N THR A 85 -6.94 -0.10 -6.31
CA THR A 85 -7.51 0.19 -5.00
C THR A 85 -6.59 -0.37 -3.93
N VAL A 86 -6.29 0.45 -2.93
CA VAL A 86 -5.53 0.01 -1.75
C VAL A 86 -6.53 -0.51 -0.73
N HIS A 87 -6.26 -1.66 -0.14
CA HIS A 87 -7.12 -2.17 0.91
C HIS A 87 -7.21 -1.17 2.07
N ARG A 88 -8.42 -0.88 2.56
CA ARG A 88 -8.65 0.14 3.60
C ARG A 88 -7.85 -0.12 4.88
N LEU A 89 -7.74 -1.39 5.28
CA LEU A 89 -6.92 -1.85 6.40
C LEU A 89 -5.49 -1.31 6.33
N VAL A 90 -4.94 -1.31 5.12
CA VAL A 90 -3.55 -0.94 4.83
C VAL A 90 -3.35 0.53 5.01
N GLN A 91 -4.24 1.32 4.42
CA GLN A 91 -4.22 2.77 4.57
C GLN A 91 -4.32 3.16 6.04
N GLU A 92 -5.19 2.49 6.80
CA GLU A 92 -5.36 2.76 8.24
C GLU A 92 -4.13 2.37 9.07
N VAL A 93 -3.47 1.25 8.75
CA VAL A 93 -2.26 0.79 9.46
C VAL A 93 -1.05 1.63 9.08
N THR A 94 -0.89 2.03 7.82
CA THR A 94 0.25 2.82 7.34
C THR A 94 0.17 4.31 7.73
N ARG A 95 -1.02 4.83 8.06
CA ARG A 95 -1.21 6.22 8.56
C ARG A 95 -0.93 6.40 10.05
N ARG A 96 -0.75 5.32 10.82
CA ARG A 96 -0.51 5.36 12.27
C ARG A 96 0.98 5.34 12.59
#